data_AF-A0A699S5A0-F1
#
_entry.id   AF-A0A699S5A0-F1
#
_cell.length_a   1.000
_cell.length_b   1.000
_cell.length_c   1.000
_cell.angle_alpha   90.00
_cell.angle_beta   90.00
_cell.angle_gamma   90.00
#
_symmetry.space_group_name_H-M   'P 1'
#
loop_
_entity.id
_entity.type
_entity.pdbx_description
1 polymer ?
#
loop_
_entity_poly.entity_id
_entity_poly.type
_entity_poly.pdbx_seq_one_letter_code
_entity_poly.pdbx_strand_id
1 'polypeptide(L)'
;QARNPELAEPADQASIPHPRVGFFGVVDERLDIELLGQLATNHPEWQFVIIGPVVKIDPATLPHNANIHYLGGKNYQELPAYLRGWDVATLLFARNESTEFISPTKTPEYLAAGRPVVSTSIRDVVRPYGDLNLVQIADDPKEFGQAIAIALEQGKDADWRTRTDDYLATISWDLTWQNMVNLMQDRLAKK
;
A
#
# COMPACT_ATOMS: atom_id res chain seq x y z
N GLN A 1 -12.29 11.32 2.44
CA GLN A 1 -11.87 9.95 2.01
C GLN A 1 -11.13 10.08 0.69
N ALA A 2 -10.15 9.22 0.41
CA ALA A 2 -9.28 9.32 -0.78
C ALA A 2 -10.04 9.28 -2.12
N ARG A 3 -11.19 8.59 -2.15
CA ARG A 3 -12.07 8.51 -3.32
C ARG A 3 -12.91 9.78 -3.57
N ASN A 4 -12.95 10.74 -2.64
CA ASN A 4 -13.73 11.98 -2.82
C ASN A 4 -13.15 12.84 -3.96
N PRO A 5 -13.89 13.09 -5.07
CA PRO A 5 -13.43 13.88 -6.21
C PRO A 5 -12.98 15.31 -5.86
N GLU A 6 -13.53 15.89 -4.80
CA GLU A 6 -13.27 17.27 -4.39
C GLU A 6 -12.03 17.42 -3.49
N LEU A 7 -11.40 16.31 -3.10
CA LEU A 7 -10.20 16.36 -2.28
C LEU A 7 -9.01 16.85 -3.11
N ALA A 8 -8.52 18.05 -2.79
CA ALA A 8 -7.36 18.64 -3.45
C ALA A 8 -6.09 17.83 -3.20
N GLU A 9 -5.23 17.74 -4.21
CA GLU A 9 -3.92 17.12 -4.05
C GLU A 9 -2.99 18.01 -3.21
N PRO A 10 -2.18 17.43 -2.31
CA PRO A 10 -1.16 18.16 -1.57
C PRO A 10 -0.13 18.83 -2.50
N ALA A 11 0.30 20.04 -2.17
CA ALA A 11 1.13 20.87 -3.04
C ALA A 11 2.51 20.25 -3.36
N ASP A 12 3.08 19.50 -2.43
CA ASP A 12 4.37 18.81 -2.57
C ASP A 12 4.28 17.48 -3.34
N GLN A 13 3.08 17.01 -3.67
CA GLN A 13 2.85 15.90 -4.60
C GLN A 13 2.32 16.38 -5.95
N ALA A 14 1.54 17.47 -5.99
CA ALA A 14 0.81 17.91 -7.17
C ALA A 14 1.69 18.15 -8.42
N SER A 15 2.95 18.53 -8.23
CA SER A 15 3.91 18.75 -9.33
C SER A 15 4.59 17.49 -9.85
N ILE A 16 4.48 16.36 -9.14
CA ILE A 16 5.10 15.09 -9.53
C ILE A 16 4.31 14.51 -10.72
N PRO A 17 4.95 14.13 -11.84
CA PRO A 17 4.26 13.55 -12.98
C PRO A 17 3.59 12.20 -12.67
N HIS A 18 2.67 11.77 -13.54
CA HIS A 18 2.11 10.42 -13.53
C HIS A 18 2.90 9.50 -14.50
N PRO A 19 2.91 8.16 -14.28
CA PRO A 19 2.21 7.46 -13.19
C PRO A 19 2.96 7.52 -11.85
N ARG A 20 2.20 7.64 -10.76
CA ARG A 20 2.70 7.69 -9.39
C ARG A 20 2.51 6.35 -8.68
N VAL A 21 3.63 5.78 -8.24
CA VAL A 21 3.71 4.51 -7.50
C VAL A 21 4.03 4.87 -6.04
N GLY A 22 3.06 4.70 -5.15
CA GLY A 22 3.14 5.26 -3.81
C GLY A 22 3.34 4.23 -2.70
N PHE A 23 4.12 4.60 -1.69
CA PHE A 23 4.20 3.92 -0.41
C PHE A 23 4.04 4.96 0.70
N PHE A 24 3.28 4.63 1.74
CA PHE A 24 3.39 5.34 3.01
C PHE A 24 3.70 4.39 4.15
N GLY A 25 4.43 4.87 5.15
CA GLY A 25 4.79 4.12 6.34
C GLY A 25 6.14 4.58 6.88
N VAL A 26 6.51 4.13 8.07
CA VAL A 26 7.86 4.35 8.57
C VAL A 26 8.86 3.74 7.58
N VAL A 27 9.84 4.53 7.16
CA VAL A 27 10.93 4.11 6.29
C VAL A 27 12.05 3.61 7.20
N ASP A 28 12.06 2.30 7.41
CA ASP A 28 13.03 1.58 8.26
C ASP A 28 13.49 0.28 7.55
N GLU A 29 14.16 -0.60 8.29
CA GLU A 29 14.66 -1.91 7.81
C GLU A 29 13.61 -2.82 7.18
N ARG A 30 12.32 -2.52 7.35
CA ARG A 30 11.25 -3.27 6.70
C ARG A 30 11.03 -2.81 5.26
N LEU A 31 11.42 -1.60 4.88
CA LEU A 31 11.34 -1.16 3.48
C LEU A 31 12.51 -1.76 2.70
N ASP A 32 12.21 -2.45 1.61
CA ASP A 32 13.21 -2.96 0.68
C ASP A 32 13.73 -1.82 -0.21
N ILE A 33 14.73 -1.10 0.31
CA ILE A 33 15.36 0.03 -0.37
C ILE A 33 16.16 -0.40 -1.61
N GLU A 34 16.62 -1.65 -1.66
CA GLU A 34 17.31 -2.21 -2.81
C GLU A 34 16.32 -2.46 -3.95
N LEU A 35 15.20 -3.13 -3.66
CA LEU A 35 14.11 -3.33 -4.60
C LEU A 35 13.59 -1.99 -5.14
N LEU A 36 13.36 -1.00 -4.26
CA LEU A 36 12.96 0.35 -4.67
C LEU A 36 13.96 0.99 -5.64
N GLY A 37 15.26 0.93 -5.34
CA GLY A 37 16.30 1.49 -6.20
C GLY A 37 16.39 0.80 -7.56
N GLN A 38 16.25 -0.53 -7.59
CA GLN A 38 16.25 -1.30 -8.83
C GLN A 38 15.01 -1.01 -9.68
N LEU A 39 13.82 -0.92 -9.07
CA LEU A 39 12.59 -0.53 -9.76
C LEU A 39 12.71 0.88 -10.36
N ALA A 40 13.21 1.84 -9.58
CA ALA A 40 13.40 3.22 -10.04
C ALA A 40 14.40 3.32 -11.21
N THR A 41 15.45 2.49 -11.19
CA THR A 41 16.45 2.42 -12.27
C THR A 41 15.89 1.79 -13.54
N ASN A 42 15.12 0.70 -13.41
CA ASN A 42 14.59 -0.04 -14.53
C ASN A 42 13.36 0.65 -15.19
N HIS A 43 12.66 1.49 -14.42
CA HIS A 43 11.44 2.17 -14.83
C HIS A 43 11.52 3.69 -14.59
N PRO A 44 12.37 4.42 -15.34
CA PRO A 44 12.52 5.87 -15.20
C PRO A 44 11.25 6.65 -15.54
N GLU A 45 10.28 6.02 -16.21
CA GLU A 45 8.98 6.58 -16.56
C GLU A 45 8.00 6.66 -15.37
N TRP A 46 8.21 5.89 -14.30
CA TRP A 46 7.35 5.92 -13.10
C TRP A 46 7.90 6.85 -12.04
N GLN A 47 7.01 7.48 -11.28
CA GLN A 47 7.36 8.36 -10.14
C GLN A 47 7.05 7.64 -8.82
N PHE A 48 8.09 7.31 -8.06
CA PHE A 48 7.96 6.64 -6.77
C PHE A 48 7.77 7.67 -5.66
N VAL A 49 6.61 7.68 -5.01
CA VAL A 49 6.28 8.62 -3.94
C VAL A 49 6.36 7.93 -2.59
N ILE A 50 7.33 8.31 -1.76
CA ILE A 50 7.61 7.68 -0.47
C ILE A 50 7.25 8.65 0.65
N ILE A 51 6.24 8.29 1.45
CA ILE A 51 5.72 9.10 2.56
C ILE A 51 6.01 8.43 3.89
N GLY A 52 6.79 9.09 4.73
CA GLY A 52 7.01 8.67 6.10
C GLY A 52 8.33 9.15 6.69
N PRO A 53 8.49 9.05 8.02
CA PRO A 53 9.76 9.34 8.66
C PRO A 53 10.78 8.24 8.34
N VAL A 54 12.03 8.64 8.09
CA VAL A 54 13.17 7.73 8.04
C VAL A 54 13.64 7.48 9.46
N VAL A 55 13.63 6.22 9.90
CA VAL A 55 13.96 5.83 11.28
C VAL A 55 14.76 4.53 11.26
N LYS A 56 15.71 4.38 12.19
CA LYS A 56 16.53 3.17 12.39
C LYS A 56 17.48 2.77 11.25
N ILE A 57 17.45 3.49 10.13
CA ILE A 57 18.39 3.33 9.02
C ILE A 57 19.13 4.64 8.75
N ASP A 58 20.31 4.55 8.16
CA ASP A 58 21.07 5.73 7.71
C ASP A 58 20.42 6.30 6.44
N PRO A 59 19.96 7.56 6.42
CA PRO A 59 19.39 8.18 5.22
C PRO A 59 20.31 8.13 3.99
N ALA A 60 21.63 8.04 4.18
CA ALA A 60 22.59 7.93 3.07
C ALA A 60 22.54 6.59 2.32
N THR A 61 21.86 5.57 2.86
CA THR A 61 21.68 4.28 2.17
C THR A 61 20.46 4.26 1.27
N LEU A 62 19.60 5.28 1.34
CA LEU A 62 18.41 5.36 0.50
C LEU A 62 18.79 5.55 -0.98
N PRO A 63 18.06 4.94 -1.92
CA PRO A 63 18.25 5.21 -3.34
C PRO A 63 17.86 6.66 -3.67
N HIS A 64 18.73 7.35 -4.41
CA HIS A 64 18.57 8.77 -4.79
C HIS A 64 18.27 8.97 -6.28
N ASN A 65 17.60 8.00 -6.91
CA ASN A 65 17.17 8.12 -8.31
C ASN A 65 16.27 9.35 -8.49
N ALA A 66 16.37 10.00 -9.65
CA ALA A 66 15.64 11.26 -9.93
C ALA A 66 14.11 11.13 -9.92
N ASN A 67 13.59 9.90 -10.03
CA ASN A 67 12.18 9.57 -10.00
C ASN A 67 11.70 9.01 -8.65
N ILE A 68 12.51 9.12 -7.58
CA ILE A 68 12.09 8.80 -6.21
C ILE A 68 11.90 10.10 -5.43
N HIS A 69 10.73 10.25 -4.82
CA HIS A 69 10.29 11.45 -4.13
C HIS A 69 10.01 11.13 -2.66
N TYR A 70 10.95 11.47 -1.77
CA TYR A 70 10.77 11.35 -0.32
C TYR A 70 10.08 12.60 0.22
N LEU A 71 8.79 12.50 0.58
CA LEU A 71 8.00 13.65 1.04
C LEU A 71 7.98 13.82 2.57
N GLY A 72 8.71 12.97 3.29
CA GLY A 72 8.78 12.96 4.75
C GLY A 72 7.49 12.48 5.43
N GLY A 73 7.43 12.61 6.75
CA GLY A 73 6.27 12.21 7.55
C GLY A 73 5.07 13.14 7.36
N LYS A 74 3.87 12.57 7.31
CA LYS A 74 2.58 13.28 7.21
C LYS A 74 1.66 12.86 8.33
N ASN A 75 0.71 13.72 8.71
CA ASN A 75 -0.33 13.32 9.64
C ASN A 75 -1.25 12.30 8.96
N TYR A 76 -1.78 11.36 9.76
CA TYR A 76 -2.65 10.30 9.24
C TYR A 76 -3.86 10.83 8.47
N GLN A 77 -4.41 11.98 8.89
CA GLN A 77 -5.56 12.63 8.24
C GLN A 77 -5.25 13.18 6.84
N GLU A 78 -3.98 13.41 6.51
CA GLU A 78 -3.55 13.93 5.21
C GLU A 78 -3.35 12.81 4.19
N LEU A 79 -3.01 11.59 4.65
CA LEU A 79 -2.70 10.45 3.78
C LEU A 79 -3.77 10.15 2.71
N PRO A 80 -5.08 10.28 2.98
CA PRO A 80 -6.09 10.11 1.94
C PRO A 80 -5.94 11.05 0.74
N ALA A 81 -5.44 12.28 0.94
CA ALA A 81 -5.22 13.24 -0.14
C ALA A 81 -4.02 12.86 -1.00
N TYR A 82 -2.96 12.31 -0.40
CA TYR A 82 -1.82 11.76 -1.15
C TYR A 82 -2.23 10.51 -1.93
N LEU A 83 -2.89 9.55 -1.29
CA LEU A 83 -3.37 8.30 -1.91
C LEU A 83 -4.24 8.54 -3.14
N ARG A 84 -5.04 9.61 -3.10
CA ARG A 84 -5.90 10.00 -4.22
C ARG A 84 -5.11 10.26 -5.51
N GLY A 85 -3.92 10.84 -5.38
CA GLY A 85 -3.06 11.19 -6.51
C GLY A 85 -2.17 10.04 -6.98
N TRP A 86 -2.25 8.84 -6.38
CA TRP A 86 -1.46 7.68 -6.79
C TRP A 86 -2.17 6.82 -7.82
N ASP A 87 -1.44 6.20 -8.72
CA ASP A 87 -1.99 5.24 -9.69
C ASP A 87 -1.90 3.81 -9.17
N VAL A 88 -0.81 3.48 -8.47
CA VAL A 88 -0.58 2.19 -7.81
C VAL A 88 -0.04 2.44 -6.40
N ALA A 89 -0.52 1.68 -5.42
CA ALA A 89 0.09 1.64 -4.09
C ALA A 89 0.96 0.39 -3.95
N THR A 90 2.07 0.49 -3.21
CA THR A 90 3.01 -0.62 -3.05
C THR A 90 3.29 -0.94 -1.60
N LEU A 91 3.60 -2.21 -1.36
CA LEU A 91 4.12 -2.74 -0.10
C LEU A 91 5.47 -3.39 -0.41
N LEU A 92 6.49 -2.55 -0.50
CA LEU A 92 7.87 -2.92 -0.80
C LEU A 92 8.57 -3.44 0.46
N PHE A 93 8.06 -4.50 1.07
CA PHE A 93 8.63 -5.01 2.32
C PHE A 93 9.82 -5.92 2.05
N ALA A 94 10.95 -5.64 2.70
CA ALA A 94 12.12 -6.52 2.72
C ALA A 94 11.73 -7.84 3.40
N ARG A 95 12.16 -8.98 2.87
CA ARG A 95 11.84 -10.30 3.43
C ARG A 95 12.87 -10.70 4.50
N ASN A 96 12.64 -10.26 5.73
CA ASN A 96 13.53 -10.47 6.88
C ASN A 96 12.72 -10.78 8.16
N GLU A 97 13.40 -11.00 9.29
CA GLU A 97 12.76 -11.32 10.58
C GLU A 97 11.74 -10.24 11.01
N SER A 98 11.99 -8.97 10.69
CA SER A 98 11.10 -7.85 11.03
C SER A 98 9.79 -7.82 10.21
N THR A 99 9.69 -8.62 9.14
CA THR A 99 8.50 -8.71 8.28
C THR A 99 7.88 -10.11 8.21
N GLU A 100 8.44 -11.11 8.88
CA GLU A 100 7.96 -12.50 8.83
C GLU A 100 6.53 -12.65 9.36
N PHE A 101 6.18 -11.91 10.42
CA PHE A 101 4.88 -12.02 11.12
C PHE A 101 4.07 -10.72 11.10
N ILE A 102 4.31 -9.84 10.12
CA ILE A 102 3.55 -8.59 10.03
C ILE A 102 2.19 -8.82 9.34
N SER A 103 1.20 -8.05 9.79
CA SER A 103 -0.09 -7.92 9.12
C SER A 103 -0.28 -6.45 8.72
N PRO A 104 0.03 -6.09 7.46
CA PRO A 104 0.03 -4.68 7.06
C PRO A 104 -1.40 -4.11 7.00
N THR A 105 -1.72 -3.21 7.94
CA THR A 105 -2.99 -2.44 7.91
C THR A 105 -3.13 -1.56 6.65
N LYS A 106 -2.02 -1.30 5.98
CA LYS A 106 -1.95 -0.51 4.74
C LYS A 106 -2.68 -1.18 3.57
N THR A 107 -2.70 -2.51 3.51
CA THR A 107 -3.35 -3.24 2.43
C THR A 107 -4.83 -2.87 2.30
N PRO A 108 -5.66 -3.01 3.36
CA PRO A 108 -7.06 -2.58 3.29
C PRO A 108 -7.20 -1.05 3.16
N GLU A 109 -6.28 -0.24 3.69
CA GLU A 109 -6.31 1.22 3.51
C GLU A 109 -6.15 1.64 2.03
N TYR A 110 -5.19 1.03 1.31
CA TYR A 110 -4.96 1.27 -0.12
C TYR A 110 -6.13 0.78 -0.99
N LEU A 111 -6.63 -0.43 -0.72
CA LEU A 111 -7.77 -0.99 -1.43
C LEU A 111 -9.04 -0.16 -1.19
N ALA A 112 -9.29 0.27 0.06
CA ALA A 112 -10.41 1.15 0.39
C ALA A 112 -10.28 2.54 -0.25
N ALA A 113 -9.05 3.02 -0.50
CA ALA A 113 -8.81 4.22 -1.28
C ALA A 113 -9.00 4.04 -2.79
N GLY A 114 -9.29 2.81 -3.25
CA GLY A 114 -9.53 2.46 -4.64
C GLY A 114 -8.25 2.37 -5.46
N ARG A 115 -7.12 2.11 -4.80
CA ARG A 115 -5.80 1.99 -5.44
C ARG A 115 -5.46 0.52 -5.62
N PRO A 116 -5.09 0.08 -6.84
CA PRO A 116 -4.54 -1.25 -7.03
C PRO A 116 -3.21 -1.35 -6.27
N VAL A 117 -2.95 -2.53 -5.70
CA VAL A 117 -1.83 -2.75 -4.79
C VAL A 117 -0.88 -3.81 -5.35
N VAL A 118 0.42 -3.57 -5.22
CA VAL A 118 1.48 -4.55 -5.45
C VAL A 118 2.26 -4.77 -4.15
N SER A 119 2.52 -6.00 -3.77
CA SER A 119 3.22 -6.34 -2.54
C SER A 119 4.27 -7.41 -2.76
N THR A 120 5.35 -7.35 -1.98
CA THR A 120 6.18 -8.54 -1.73
C THR A 120 5.35 -9.61 -1.01
N SER A 121 5.81 -10.86 -1.00
CA SER A 121 5.06 -12.04 -0.54
C SER A 121 4.88 -12.11 0.99
N ILE A 122 4.31 -11.08 1.60
CA ILE A 122 3.95 -11.05 3.02
C ILE A 122 2.74 -11.96 3.23
N ARG A 123 2.85 -12.88 4.18
CA ARG A 123 1.85 -13.95 4.40
C ARG A 123 0.41 -13.43 4.47
N ASP A 124 0.18 -12.37 5.24
CA ASP A 124 -1.14 -11.77 5.46
C ASP A 124 -1.61 -10.88 4.30
N VAL A 125 -0.72 -10.60 3.32
CA VAL A 125 -1.09 -9.93 2.07
C VAL A 125 -1.40 -10.96 0.99
N VAL A 126 -0.58 -12.01 0.87
CA VAL A 126 -0.86 -13.16 0.00
C VAL A 126 -2.20 -13.78 0.38
N ARG A 127 -2.40 -14.02 1.69
CA ARG A 127 -3.63 -14.61 2.21
C ARG A 127 -4.39 -13.59 3.06
N PRO A 128 -5.56 -13.12 2.61
CA PRO A 128 -6.33 -13.62 1.45
C PRO A 128 -6.19 -12.80 0.17
N TYR A 129 -5.58 -11.61 0.20
CA TYR A 129 -5.73 -10.64 -0.90
C TYR A 129 -5.09 -11.09 -2.22
N GLY A 130 -3.94 -11.74 -2.18
CA GLY A 130 -3.30 -12.36 -3.35
C GLY A 130 -4.12 -13.55 -3.87
N ASP A 131 -4.54 -14.46 -2.99
CA ASP A 131 -5.35 -15.64 -3.34
C ASP A 131 -6.69 -15.24 -3.99
N LEU A 132 -7.27 -14.11 -3.58
CA LEU A 132 -8.51 -13.55 -4.14
C LEU A 132 -8.29 -12.68 -5.38
N ASN A 133 -7.04 -12.56 -5.87
CA ASN A 133 -6.66 -11.70 -6.99
C ASN A 133 -7.14 -10.24 -6.81
N LEU A 134 -6.97 -9.71 -5.60
CA LEU A 134 -7.22 -8.32 -5.23
C LEU A 134 -5.92 -7.50 -5.19
N VAL A 135 -4.79 -8.17 -4.92
CA VAL A 135 -3.45 -7.59 -4.80
C VAL A 135 -2.49 -8.39 -5.67
N GLN A 136 -1.63 -7.71 -6.44
CA GLN A 136 -0.55 -8.37 -7.18
C GLN A 136 0.60 -8.71 -6.22
N ILE A 137 1.14 -9.93 -6.33
CA ILE A 137 2.25 -10.40 -5.50
C ILE A 137 3.46 -10.67 -6.38
N ALA A 138 4.60 -10.08 -6.02
CA ALA A 138 5.89 -10.29 -6.69
C ALA A 138 7.04 -10.00 -5.74
N ASP A 139 8.15 -10.73 -5.85
CA ASP A 139 9.27 -10.62 -4.92
C ASP A 139 10.55 -10.04 -5.53
N ASP A 140 10.80 -10.28 -6.82
CA ASP A 140 11.98 -9.76 -7.49
C ASP A 140 11.69 -8.49 -8.30
N PRO A 141 12.70 -7.64 -8.57
CA PRO A 141 12.52 -6.37 -9.27
C PRO A 141 11.85 -6.46 -10.64
N LYS A 142 12.10 -7.53 -11.40
CA LYS A 142 11.55 -7.70 -12.74
C LYS A 142 10.07 -8.10 -12.64
N GLU A 143 9.75 -9.09 -11.82
CA GLU A 143 8.37 -9.51 -11.58
C GLU A 143 7.56 -8.39 -10.92
N PHE A 144 8.16 -7.63 -9.99
CA PHE A 144 7.52 -6.51 -9.32
C PHE A 144 7.21 -5.37 -10.28
N GLY A 145 8.13 -5.05 -11.20
CA GLY A 145 7.87 -4.10 -12.29
C GLY A 145 6.70 -4.56 -13.17
N GLN A 146 6.67 -5.83 -13.57
CA GLN A 146 5.54 -6.39 -14.33
C GLN A 146 4.22 -6.31 -13.55
N ALA A 147 4.24 -6.59 -12.25
CA ALA A 147 3.09 -6.49 -11.38
C ALA A 147 2.58 -5.05 -11.25
N ILE A 148 3.46 -4.03 -11.20
CA ILE A 148 3.07 -2.62 -11.26
C ILE A 148 2.39 -2.30 -12.59
N ALA A 149 2.94 -2.76 -13.71
CA ALA A 149 2.34 -2.54 -15.03
C ALA A 149 0.93 -3.16 -15.13
N ILE A 150 0.75 -4.37 -14.59
CA ILE A 150 -0.56 -5.03 -14.49
C ILE A 150 -1.50 -4.21 -13.59
N ALA A 151 -1.01 -3.76 -12.42
CA ALA A 151 -1.79 -2.98 -11.47
C ALA A 151 -2.26 -1.64 -12.07
N LEU A 152 -1.44 -0.96 -12.88
CA LEU A 152 -1.80 0.27 -13.59
C LEU A 152 -3.00 0.07 -14.52
N GLU A 153 -3.09 -1.08 -15.19
CA GLU A 153 -4.24 -1.42 -16.02
C GLU A 153 -5.44 -1.94 -15.19
N GLN A 154 -5.18 -2.74 -14.15
CA GLN A 154 -6.19 -3.23 -13.21
C GLN A 154 -6.92 -2.08 -12.50
N GLY A 155 -6.23 -0.97 -12.24
CA GLY A 155 -6.85 0.24 -11.72
C GLY A 155 -7.97 0.77 -12.60
N LYS A 156 -8.05 0.42 -13.89
CA LYS A 156 -9.13 0.84 -14.81
C LYS A 156 -10.29 -0.16 -14.87
N ASP A 157 -10.11 -1.36 -14.31
CA ASP A 157 -11.10 -2.43 -14.29
C ASP A 157 -12.17 -2.19 -13.22
N ALA A 158 -13.43 -2.02 -13.64
CA ALA A 158 -14.56 -1.84 -12.73
C ALA A 158 -14.89 -3.11 -11.95
N ASP A 159 -14.70 -4.30 -12.54
CA ASP A 159 -15.02 -5.57 -11.90
C ASP A 159 -14.04 -5.86 -10.76
N TRP A 160 -12.74 -5.56 -10.95
CA TRP A 160 -11.76 -5.60 -9.85
C TRP A 160 -12.16 -4.69 -8.69
N ARG A 161 -12.62 -3.46 -8.97
CA ARG A 161 -13.05 -2.53 -7.91
C ARG A 161 -14.25 -3.09 -7.13
N THR A 162 -15.26 -3.60 -7.82
CA THR A 162 -16.45 -4.19 -7.17
C THR A 162 -16.06 -5.38 -6.29
N ARG A 163 -15.28 -6.33 -6.80
CA ARG A 163 -14.81 -7.47 -5.99
C ARG A 163 -14.00 -7.05 -4.77
N THR A 164 -13.19 -6.01 -4.92
CA THR A 164 -12.39 -5.44 -3.82
C THR A 164 -13.30 -4.83 -2.76
N ASP A 165 -14.27 -4.01 -3.16
CA ASP A 165 -15.21 -3.36 -2.24
C ASP A 165 -16.10 -4.39 -1.51
N ASP A 166 -16.59 -5.41 -2.24
CA ASP A 166 -17.37 -6.50 -1.67
C ASP A 166 -16.56 -7.25 -0.60
N TYR A 167 -15.29 -7.57 -0.88
CA TYR A 167 -14.43 -8.24 0.09
C TYR A 167 -14.16 -7.35 1.31
N LEU A 168 -13.80 -6.07 1.10
CA LEU A 168 -13.55 -5.13 2.20
C LEU A 168 -14.77 -4.94 3.11
N ALA A 169 -15.98 -4.99 2.57
CA ALA A 169 -17.21 -4.93 3.37
C ALA A 169 -17.34 -6.10 4.37
N THR A 170 -16.77 -7.28 4.04
CA THR A 170 -16.76 -8.45 4.93
C THR A 170 -15.72 -8.37 6.06
N ILE A 171 -14.79 -7.42 5.98
CA ILE A 171 -13.75 -7.20 7.00
C ILE A 171 -13.79 -5.78 7.56
N SER A 172 -14.96 -5.13 7.50
CA SER A 172 -15.15 -3.79 8.04
C SER A 172 -14.93 -3.76 9.56
N TRP A 173 -14.55 -2.59 10.07
CA TRP A 173 -14.41 -2.37 11.51
C TRP A 173 -15.73 -2.58 12.25
N ASP A 174 -16.86 -2.17 11.66
CA ASP A 174 -18.19 -2.34 12.26
C ASP A 174 -18.52 -3.83 12.46
N LEU A 175 -18.26 -4.66 11.44
CA LEU A 175 -18.52 -6.10 11.53
C LEU A 175 -17.55 -6.78 12.49
N THR A 176 -16.27 -6.41 12.44
CA THR A 176 -15.24 -6.93 13.35
C THR A 176 -15.60 -6.63 14.81
N TRP A 177 -15.99 -5.39 15.09
CA TRP A 177 -16.45 -4.95 16.40
C TRP A 177 -17.69 -5.72 16.85
N GLN A 178 -18.72 -5.82 16.00
CA GLN A 178 -19.95 -6.53 16.34
C GLN A 178 -19.69 -8.01 16.66
N ASN A 179 -18.81 -8.67 15.91
CA ASN A 179 -18.42 -10.05 16.16
C ASN A 179 -17.72 -10.22 17.52
N MET A 180 -16.81 -9.30 17.87
CA MET A 180 -16.18 -9.29 19.19
C MET A 180 -17.21 -9.11 20.30
N VAL A 181 -18.17 -8.20 20.14
CA VAL A 181 -19.27 -7.97 21.10
C VAL A 181 -20.10 -9.23 21.29
N ASN A 182 -20.50 -9.89 20.21
CA ASN A 182 -21.28 -11.13 20.26
C ASN A 182 -20.53 -12.23 21.03
N LEU A 183 -19.24 -12.43 20.74
CA LEU A 183 -18.40 -13.41 21.44
C LEU A 183 -18.29 -13.12 22.95
N MET A 184 -18.17 -11.85 23.33
CA MET A 184 -18.16 -11.44 24.74
C MET A 184 -19.50 -11.73 25.42
N GLN A 185 -20.61 -11.38 24.78
CA GLN A 185 -21.96 -11.62 25.30
C GLN A 185 -22.26 -13.11 25.47
N ASP A 186 -21.93 -13.94 24.47
CA ASP A 186 -22.10 -15.40 24.53
C ASP A 186 -21.33 -16.03 25.70
N ARG A 187 -20.15 -15.49 26.04
CA ARG A 187 -19.35 -15.96 27.16
C ARG A 187 -19.89 -15.51 28.50
N LEU A 188 -20.44 -14.30 28.58
CA LEU A 188 -21.10 -13.80 29.79
C LEU A 188 -22.40 -14.55 30.08
N ALA A 189 -23.18 -14.90 29.05
CA ALA A 189 -24.44 -15.63 29.18
C ALA A 189 -24.29 -17.12 29.55
N LYS A 190 -23.07 -17.68 29.43
CA LYS A 190 -22.75 -19.08 29.80
C LYS A 190 -22.23 -19.22 31.23
N LYS A 191 -22.17 -18.14 32.01
CA LYS A 191 -21.93 -18.13 33.46
C LYS A 191 -23.24 -18.09 34.21
#